data_AF-A0A955NH05-F1
#
_entry.id   AF-A0A955NH05-F1
#
_cell.length_a   1.000
_cell.length_b   1.000
_cell.length_c   1.000
_cell.angle_alpha   90.00
_cell.angle_beta   90.00
_cell.angle_gamma   90.00
#
_symmetry.space_group_name_H-M   'P 1'
#
loop_
_entity.id
_entity.type
_entity.pdbx_description
1 polymer ?
#
loop_
_entity_poly.entity_id
_entity_poly.type
_entity_poly.pdbx_seq_one_letter_code
_entity_poly.pdbx_strand_id
1 'polypeptide(L)'
;MIRRGSLLLFILLIASASLAQEPVKAWEGTIDLPTYDWKDDPYPRFWALDGKIIYPYTMEEVISTTKEDRTYKALYLENDYLKVTCLPELGGRIFSVLNKVTGKEMFHKN
;
A
#
# COMPACT_ATOMS: atom_id res chain seq x y z
N MET A 1 -40.46 41.24 -5.48
CA MET A 1 -40.89 39.81 -5.40
C MET A 1 -39.73 38.93 -5.85
N ILE A 2 -38.92 38.45 -4.89
CA ILE A 2 -37.76 37.59 -5.16
C ILE A 2 -38.30 36.22 -5.61
N ARG A 3 -37.95 35.80 -6.84
CA ARG A 3 -38.46 34.59 -7.47
C ARG A 3 -37.99 33.35 -6.68
N ARG A 4 -38.93 32.70 -5.98
CA ARG A 4 -38.74 31.46 -5.19
C ARG A 4 -38.00 30.34 -5.96
N GLY A 5 -38.09 30.33 -7.30
CA GLY A 5 -37.36 29.38 -8.16
C GLY A 5 -35.85 29.61 -8.21
N SER A 6 -35.36 30.84 -8.02
CA SER A 6 -33.92 31.13 -8.02
C SER A 6 -33.24 30.65 -6.74
N LEU A 7 -33.97 30.61 -5.62
CA LEU A 7 -33.44 30.15 -4.34
C LEU A 7 -33.31 28.61 -4.31
N LEU A 8 -34.26 27.90 -4.92
CA LEU A 8 -34.22 26.44 -5.07
C LEU A 8 -33.08 25.99 -5.99
N LEU A 9 -32.83 26.71 -7.09
CA LEU A 9 -31.70 26.42 -7.97
C LEU A 9 -30.35 26.62 -7.27
N PHE A 10 -30.27 27.64 -6.41
CA PHE A 10 -29.05 27.94 -5.65
C PHE A 10 -28.77 26.88 -4.58
N ILE A 11 -29.81 26.39 -3.90
CA ILE A 11 -29.70 25.29 -2.92
C ILE A 11 -29.29 23.98 -3.62
N LEU A 12 -29.82 23.71 -4.81
CA LEU A 12 -29.44 22.53 -5.59
C LEU A 12 -27.97 22.59 -6.05
N LEU A 13 -27.47 23.78 -6.41
CA LEU A 13 -26.07 24.00 -6.80
C LEU A 13 -25.11 23.79 -5.61
N ILE A 14 -25.49 24.22 -4.41
CA ILE A 14 -24.71 24.03 -3.18
C ILE A 14 -24.70 22.55 -2.75
N ALA A 15 -25.83 21.84 -2.88
CA ALA A 15 -25.91 20.41 -2.59
C ALA A 15 -25.05 19.56 -3.55
N SER A 16 -24.93 19.98 -4.81
CA SER A 16 -24.08 19.32 -5.82
C SER A 16 -22.59 19.42 -5.48
N ALA A 17 -22.16 20.56 -4.94
CA ALA A 17 -20.76 20.79 -4.56
C ALA A 17 -20.33 19.91 -3.36
N SER A 18 -21.25 19.57 -2.47
CA SER A 18 -20.97 18.73 -1.30
C SER A 18 -20.78 17.24 -1.66
N LEU A 19 -21.11 16.81 -2.87
CA LEU A 19 -20.88 15.44 -3.36
C LEU A 19 -19.56 15.31 -4.13
N ALA A 20 -18.75 16.37 -4.22
CA ALA A 20 -17.40 16.28 -4.77
C ALA A 20 -16.53 15.49 -3.81
N GLN A 21 -16.33 14.20 -4.12
CA GLN A 21 -15.41 13.33 -3.41
C GLN A 21 -14.00 13.94 -3.47
N GLU A 22 -13.29 14.03 -2.34
CA GLU A 22 -11.96 14.61 -2.35
C GLU A 22 -11.07 13.84 -3.35
N PRO A 23 -10.26 14.55 -4.15
CA PRO A 23 -9.36 13.89 -5.07
C PRO A 23 -8.39 12.99 -4.29
N VAL A 24 -8.19 11.78 -4.81
CA VAL A 24 -7.26 10.80 -4.22
C VAL A 24 -5.86 11.41 -4.17
N LYS A 25 -5.26 11.43 -2.98
CA LYS A 25 -3.90 11.93 -2.76
C LYS A 25 -2.95 10.73 -2.82
N ALA A 26 -1.91 10.85 -3.64
CA ALA A 26 -0.86 9.85 -3.75
C ALA A 26 0.48 10.53 -3.49
N TRP A 27 1.33 9.93 -2.64
CA TRP A 27 2.68 10.43 -2.41
C TRP A 27 3.65 9.29 -2.06
N GLU A 28 4.93 9.58 -2.26
CA GLU A 28 6.02 8.67 -1.91
C GLU A 28 6.58 9.03 -0.53
N GLY A 29 6.99 8.02 0.22
CA GLY A 29 7.68 8.18 1.49
C GLY A 29 8.53 6.96 1.81
N THR A 30 8.98 6.88 3.04
CA THR A 30 9.77 5.75 3.54
C THR A 30 9.09 5.15 4.77
N ILE A 31 9.36 3.87 5.02
CA ILE A 31 8.93 3.15 6.22
C ILE A 31 10.05 2.24 6.69
N ASP A 32 10.32 2.27 7.99
CA ASP A 32 11.30 1.39 8.61
C ASP A 32 10.58 0.13 9.08
N LEU A 33 11.02 -1.03 8.60
CA LEU A 33 10.44 -2.32 8.95
C LEU A 33 11.52 -3.27 9.48
N PRO A 34 11.25 -3.95 10.62
CA PRO A 34 12.16 -4.93 11.17
C PRO A 34 12.16 -6.16 10.27
N THR A 35 13.22 -6.35 9.50
CA THR A 35 13.34 -7.42 8.51
C THR A 35 14.47 -8.38 8.89
N TYR A 36 14.24 -9.67 8.69
CA TYR A 36 15.31 -10.66 8.79
C TYR A 36 16.19 -10.56 7.56
N ASP A 37 17.49 -10.39 7.74
CA ASP A 37 18.40 -10.37 6.60
C ASP A 37 18.44 -11.73 5.90
N TRP A 38 18.67 -11.72 4.60
CA TRP A 38 18.71 -12.92 3.76
C TRP A 38 19.90 -12.86 2.81
N LYS A 39 20.42 -14.03 2.47
CA LYS A 39 21.57 -14.13 1.56
C LYS A 39 21.30 -15.13 0.45
N ASP A 40 21.55 -14.67 -0.78
CA ASP A 40 21.52 -15.51 -1.97
C ASP A 40 22.58 -16.61 -1.90
N ASP A 41 22.19 -17.83 -2.25
CA ASP A 41 23.16 -18.90 -2.52
C ASP A 41 23.88 -18.61 -3.85
N PRO A 42 25.21 -18.38 -3.84
CA PRO A 42 25.96 -18.16 -5.08
C PRO A 42 26.01 -19.40 -5.99
N TYR A 43 25.68 -20.59 -5.48
CA TYR A 43 25.74 -21.85 -6.22
C TYR A 43 24.33 -22.31 -6.63
N PRO A 44 23.84 -21.94 -7.83
CA PRO A 44 22.55 -22.43 -8.32
C PRO A 44 22.53 -23.96 -8.42
N ARG A 45 21.49 -24.57 -7.86
CA ARG A 45 21.32 -26.04 -7.83
C ARG A 45 20.85 -26.62 -9.17
N PHE A 46 21.56 -26.41 -10.27
CA PHE A 46 21.14 -26.89 -11.61
C PHE A 46 20.85 -28.40 -11.70
N TRP A 47 21.34 -29.21 -10.76
CA TRP A 47 21.06 -30.65 -10.69
C TRP A 47 19.68 -30.97 -10.08
N ALA A 48 19.05 -30.03 -9.37
CA ALA A 48 17.73 -30.18 -8.74
C ALA A 48 16.61 -29.56 -9.60
N LEU A 49 16.61 -29.85 -10.90
CA LEU A 49 15.59 -29.42 -11.89
C LEU A 49 14.23 -30.10 -11.68
N ASP A 50 13.90 -30.49 -10.45
CA ASP A 50 12.67 -31.18 -10.06
C ASP A 50 11.47 -30.20 -9.96
N GLY A 51 11.51 -29.08 -10.70
CA GLY A 51 10.52 -28.00 -10.62
C GLY A 51 10.61 -27.13 -9.37
N LYS A 52 11.57 -27.39 -8.47
CA LYS A 52 11.77 -26.60 -7.25
C LYS A 52 12.54 -25.29 -7.49
N ILE A 53 13.24 -25.18 -8.63
CA ILE A 53 14.08 -24.02 -8.96
C ILE A 53 13.31 -23.08 -9.88
N ILE A 54 13.36 -21.79 -9.55
CA ILE A 54 12.77 -20.72 -10.35
C ILE A 54 13.90 -19.97 -11.02
N TYR A 55 14.28 -20.39 -12.23
CA TYR A 55 15.33 -19.70 -12.99
C TYR A 55 14.81 -18.37 -13.57
N PRO A 56 15.58 -17.26 -13.57
CA PRO A 56 16.99 -17.11 -13.17
C PRO A 56 17.24 -16.70 -11.71
N TYR A 57 16.24 -16.78 -10.83
CA TYR A 57 16.38 -16.35 -9.44
C TYR A 57 17.15 -17.37 -8.59
N THR A 58 18.00 -16.85 -7.70
CA THR A 58 18.70 -17.61 -6.66
C THR A 58 17.73 -18.05 -5.57
N MET A 59 18.06 -19.13 -4.86
CA MET A 59 17.31 -19.53 -3.67
C MET A 59 17.88 -18.84 -2.43
N GLU A 60 16.98 -18.31 -1.62
CA GLU A 60 17.29 -17.76 -0.30
C GLU A 60 17.25 -18.91 0.73
N GLU A 61 18.39 -19.52 1.03
CA GLU A 61 18.46 -20.63 1.99
C GLU A 61 18.72 -20.18 3.43
N VAL A 62 19.40 -19.03 3.59
CA VAL A 62 19.84 -18.52 4.88
C VAL A 62 19.03 -17.28 5.21
N ILE A 63 18.13 -17.42 6.18
CA ILE A 63 17.41 -16.31 6.81
C ILE A 63 18.04 -16.09 8.19
N SER A 64 18.44 -14.86 8.49
CA SER A 64 18.97 -14.51 9.80
C SER A 64 17.91 -14.70 10.90
N THR A 65 18.35 -15.05 12.11
CA THR A 65 17.47 -15.11 13.29
C THR A 65 17.26 -13.72 13.92
N THR A 66 18.11 -12.75 13.57
CA THR A 66 18.02 -11.37 14.07
C THR A 66 17.22 -10.50 13.11
N LYS A 67 16.31 -9.69 13.66
CA LYS A 67 15.63 -8.63 12.91
C LYS A 67 16.49 -7.39 12.93
N GLU A 68 16.65 -6.77 11.76
CA GLU A 68 17.31 -5.49 11.60
C GLU A 68 16.34 -4.50 10.95
N ASP A 69 16.35 -3.25 11.41
CA ASP A 69 15.49 -2.22 10.83
C ASP A 69 16.01 -1.82 9.45
N ARG A 70 15.19 -2.05 8.43
CA ARG A 70 15.49 -1.67 7.05
C ARG A 70 14.48 -0.64 6.57
N THR A 71 14.98 0.45 6.02
CA THR A 71 14.15 1.49 5.40
C THR A 71 13.74 1.06 4.00
N TYR A 72 12.43 0.95 3.78
CA TYR A 72 11.84 0.67 2.48
C TYR A 72 11.15 1.90 1.91
N LYS A 73 11.08 1.97 0.58
CA LYS A 73 10.19 2.91 -0.10
C LYS A 73 8.75 2.49 0.10
N ALA A 74 7.89 3.46 0.41
CA ALA A 74 6.46 3.29 0.59
C ALA A 74 5.69 4.27 -0.30
N LEU A 75 4.67 3.77 -0.98
CA LEU A 75 3.70 4.57 -1.71
C LEU A 75 2.42 4.64 -0.89
N TYR A 76 1.98 5.85 -0.59
CA TYR A 76 0.75 6.09 0.17
C TYR A 76 -0.34 6.57 -0.78
N LEU A 77 -1.51 5.97 -0.66
CA LEU A 77 -2.72 6.38 -1.35
C LEU A 77 -3.79 6.68 -0.30
N GLU A 78 -4.31 7.90 -0.28
CA GLU A 78 -5.31 8.31 0.69
C GLU A 78 -6.52 8.96 0.01
N ASN A 79 -7.71 8.56 0.47
CA ASN A 79 -8.97 9.21 0.16
C ASN A 79 -9.78 9.45 1.45
N ASP A 80 -11.05 9.80 1.33
CA ASP A 80 -11.91 10.08 2.49
C ASP A 80 -12.18 8.84 3.37
N TYR A 81 -12.07 7.64 2.81
CA TYR A 81 -12.50 6.39 3.43
C TYR A 81 -11.35 5.47 3.83
N LEU A 82 -10.24 5.50 3.09
CA LEU A 82 -9.17 4.53 3.13
C LEU A 82 -7.81 5.24 3.04
N LYS A 83 -6.85 4.70 3.77
CA LYS A 83 -5.43 4.99 3.59
C LYS A 83 -4.70 3.67 3.32
N VAL A 84 -4.07 3.59 2.16
CA VAL A 84 -3.37 2.40 1.68
C VAL A 84 -1.87 2.68 1.65
N THR A 85 -1.09 1.71 2.13
CA THR A 85 0.38 1.75 2.06
C THR A 85 0.86 0.58 1.22
N CYS A 86 1.57 0.86 0.13
CA CYS A 86 2.13 -0.11 -0.79
C CYS A 86 3.66 -0.09 -0.73
N LEU A 87 4.28 -1.26 -0.74
CA LEU A 87 5.74 -1.42 -0.70
C LEU A 87 6.24 -1.92 -2.07
N PRO A 88 6.63 -1.01 -2.99
CA PRO A 88 7.11 -1.38 -4.32
C PRO A 88 8.32 -2.34 -4.27
N GLU A 89 9.23 -2.15 -3.31
CA GLU A 89 10.44 -2.95 -3.18
C GLU A 89 10.17 -4.40 -2.73
N LEU A 90 9.03 -4.65 -2.08
CA LEU A 90 8.57 -5.98 -1.68
C LEU A 90 7.52 -6.52 -2.66
N GLY A 91 7.79 -6.40 -3.95
CA GLY A 91 6.91 -6.89 -5.02
C GLY A 91 5.60 -6.12 -5.17
N GLY A 92 5.55 -4.85 -4.75
CA GLY A 92 4.33 -4.04 -4.79
C GLY A 92 3.26 -4.45 -3.78
N ARG A 93 3.64 -5.16 -2.72
CA ARG A 93 2.72 -5.66 -1.70
C ARG A 93 1.98 -4.51 -1.02
N ILE A 94 0.66 -4.66 -0.88
CA ILE A 94 -0.14 -3.80 -0.01
C ILE A 94 0.16 -4.19 1.45
N PHE A 95 0.80 -3.28 2.17
CA PHE A 95 1.27 -3.53 3.54
C PHE A 95 0.19 -3.19 4.58
N SER A 96 -0.55 -2.12 4.39
CA SER A 96 -1.61 -1.68 5.31
C SER A 96 -2.75 -1.02 4.53
N VAL A 97 -3.98 -1.25 5.00
CA VAL A 97 -5.18 -0.59 4.51
C VAL A 97 -5.99 -0.19 5.73
N LEU A 98 -5.88 1.07 6.09
CA LEU A 98 -6.63 1.65 7.19
C LEU A 98 -7.96 2.16 6.69
N ASN A 99 -9.06 1.65 7.26
CA ASN A 99 -10.38 2.20 7.03
C ASN A 99 -10.60 3.39 7.97
N LYS A 100 -10.66 4.60 7.41
CA LYS A 100 -10.82 5.87 8.15
C LYS A 100 -12.18 6.02 8.81
N VAL A 101 -13.23 5.38 8.28
CA VAL A 101 -14.59 5.41 8.87
C VAL A 101 -14.64 4.61 10.17
N THR A 102 -13.97 3.46 10.20
CA THR A 102 -13.99 2.54 11.35
C THR A 102 -12.76 2.65 12.24
N GLY A 103 -11.69 3.31 11.76
CA GLY A 103 -10.40 3.41 12.42
C GLY A 103 -9.63 2.09 12.48
N LYS A 104 -10.04 1.07 11.71
CA LYS A 104 -9.48 -0.29 11.79
C LYS A 104 -8.67 -0.64 10.53
N GLU A 105 -7.58 -1.38 10.74
CA GLU A 105 -6.83 -2.01 9.65
C GLU A 105 -7.66 -3.16 9.06
N MET A 106 -7.69 -3.23 7.73
CA MET A 106 -8.34 -4.33 7.00
C MET A 106 -7.42 -5.54 6.84
N PHE A 107 -6.09 -5.33 6.89
CA PHE A 107 -5.09 -6.38 6.80
C PHE A 107 -4.34 -6.56 8.10
N HIS A 108 -3.78 -7.76 8.28
CA HIS A 108 -2.84 -8.00 9.36
C HIS A 108 -1.54 -7.23 9.09
N LYS A 109 -1.17 -6.38 10.05
CA LYS A 109 0.07 -5.63 10.07
C LYS A 109 0.96 -6.25 11.13
N ASN A 110 2.12 -6.76 10.70
CA ASN A 110 3.14 -7.37 11.55
C ASN A 110 3.90 -6.33 12.37
#